data_AF-A0A1I4EWQ0-F1
#
_entry.id   AF-A0A1I4EWQ0-F1
#
_cell.length_a   1.000
_cell.length_b   1.000
_cell.length_c   1.000
_cell.angle_alpha   90.00
_cell.angle_beta   90.00
_cell.angle_gamma   90.00
#
_symmetry.space_group_name_H-M   'P 1'
#
loop_
_entity.id
_entity.type
_entity.pdbx_description
1 polymer ?
#
loop_
_entity_poly.entity_id
_entity_poly.type
_entity_poly.pdbx_seq_one_letter_code
_entity_poly.pdbx_strand_id
1 'polypeptide(L)'
;MDWNELLRLPTTLLWILSALALLLALVQLVVVRQRMNARRHAAASGHALVVLVAFVVALLLGSLGATLRGYRFLGEELPVVQIDSRILSPQRWSLRLTWPDGSTRQVLLDGDDFRIEALVLKWKLPAVLAGVPPLYRLDRLEGRYDDAAQEAHAPRTVTDFDEAGSFDLLALKKQYPRWLPEVDTLYGSGAYLPLVDRGHYNVNLMRTGALVARPDDATAQRLGEPMGH
;
A
#
# COMPACT_ATOMS: atom_id res chain seq x y z
N MET A 1 12.70 -15.39 -4.01
CA MET A 1 11.35 -15.04 -3.53
C MET A 1 11.20 -15.65 -2.16
N ASP A 2 11.37 -14.85 -1.11
CA ASP A 2 11.36 -15.32 0.26
C ASP A 2 9.92 -15.59 0.71
N TRP A 3 9.60 -16.86 0.99
CA TRP A 3 8.28 -17.29 1.46
C TRP A 3 7.85 -16.57 2.75
N ASN A 4 8.80 -16.15 3.57
CA ASN A 4 8.55 -15.35 4.76
C ASN A 4 8.04 -13.94 4.46
N GLU A 5 8.46 -13.32 3.36
CA GLU A 5 7.95 -11.99 2.98
C GLU A 5 6.50 -12.07 2.49
N LEU A 6 6.18 -13.11 1.70
CA LEU A 6 4.82 -13.34 1.24
C LEU A 6 3.85 -13.59 2.40
N LEU A 7 4.24 -14.36 3.41
CA LEU A 7 3.42 -14.60 4.61
C LEU A 7 3.22 -13.36 5.48
N ARG A 8 4.09 -12.35 5.34
CA ARG A 8 3.98 -11.05 6.03
C ARG A 8 3.08 -10.07 5.30
N LEU A 9 2.54 -10.39 4.14
CA LEU A 9 1.57 -9.51 3.49
C LEU A 9 0.19 -9.68 4.15
N PRO A 10 -0.54 -8.59 4.44
CA PRO A 10 -1.90 -8.69 4.98
C PRO A 10 -2.83 -9.44 4.02
N THR A 11 -2.58 -9.32 2.70
CA THR A 11 -3.36 -10.00 1.69
C THR A 11 -3.27 -11.51 1.81
N THR A 12 -2.07 -12.10 1.86
CA THR A 12 -1.92 -13.57 1.84
C THR A 12 -2.66 -14.24 3.00
N LEU A 13 -2.63 -13.66 4.19
CA LEU A 13 -3.40 -14.11 5.34
C LEU A 13 -4.92 -14.10 5.06
N LEU A 14 -5.43 -13.02 4.45
CA LEU A 14 -6.86 -12.91 4.10
C LEU A 14 -7.27 -13.92 3.02
N TRP A 15 -6.42 -14.16 2.01
CA TRP A 15 -6.67 -15.18 0.99
C TRP A 15 -6.68 -16.60 1.58
N ILE A 16 -5.78 -16.90 2.53
CA ILE A 16 -5.75 -18.20 3.24
C ILE A 16 -7.03 -18.38 4.07
N LEU A 17 -7.42 -17.36 4.84
CA LEU A 17 -8.64 -17.43 5.66
C LEU A 17 -9.91 -17.54 4.80
N SER A 18 -9.97 -16.82 3.67
CA SER A 18 -11.05 -16.94 2.69
C SER A 18 -11.13 -18.37 2.12
N ALA A 19 -10.00 -18.96 1.73
CA ALA A 19 -9.94 -20.33 1.23
C ALA A 19 -10.38 -21.36 2.28
N LEU A 20 -9.97 -21.19 3.55
CA LEU A 20 -10.40 -22.05 4.65
C LEU A 20 -11.91 -21.96 4.89
N ALA A 21 -12.49 -20.75 4.83
CA ALA A 21 -13.93 -20.54 4.94
C ALA A 21 -14.70 -21.17 3.77
N LEU A 22 -14.18 -21.08 2.54
CA LEU A 22 -14.76 -21.77 1.37
C LEU A 22 -14.70 -23.30 1.52
N LEU A 23 -13.59 -23.83 2.03
CA LEU A 23 -13.45 -25.26 2.27
C LEU A 23 -14.47 -25.74 3.32
N LEU A 24 -14.64 -24.98 4.41
CA LEU A 24 -15.69 -25.26 5.40
C LEU A 24 -17.09 -25.25 4.77
N ALA A 25 -17.39 -24.25 3.94
CA ALA A 25 -18.67 -24.17 3.22
C ALA A 25 -18.89 -25.39 2.31
N LEU A 26 -17.86 -25.83 1.58
CA LEU A 26 -17.91 -27.01 0.72
C LEU A 26 -18.16 -28.30 1.51
N VAL A 27 -17.44 -28.51 2.62
CA VAL A 27 -17.63 -29.68 3.48
C VAL A 27 -19.05 -29.72 4.04
N GLN A 28 -19.56 -28.59 4.54
CA GLN A 28 -20.92 -28.52 5.07
C GLN A 28 -21.98 -28.69 3.98
N LEU A 29 -21.72 -28.24 2.75
CA LEU A 29 -22.63 -28.44 1.62
C LEU A 29 -22.78 -29.93 1.27
N VAL A 30 -21.70 -30.71 1.34
CA VAL A 30 -21.75 -32.18 1.19
C VAL A 30 -22.61 -32.81 2.28
N VAL A 31 -22.48 -32.37 3.54
CA VAL A 31 -23.31 -32.84 4.67
C VAL A 31 -24.79 -32.49 4.47
N VAL A 32 -25.10 -31.27 4.03
CA VAL A 32 -26.47 -30.85 3.67
C VAL A 32 -27.05 -31.78 2.61
N ARG A 33 -26.31 -32.03 1.52
CA ARG A 33 -26.75 -32.89 0.43
C ARG A 33 -27.00 -34.33 0.88
N GLN A 34 -26.12 -34.89 1.71
CA GLN A 34 -26.31 -36.22 2.30
C GLN A 34 -27.55 -36.28 3.20
N ARG A 35 -27.79 -35.27 4.05
CA ARG A 35 -28.95 -35.23 4.95
C ARG A 35 -30.27 -34.96 4.25
N MET A 36 -30.27 -34.19 3.16
CA MET A 36 -31.42 -34.03 2.28
C MET A 36 -31.78 -35.35 1.60
N ASN A 37 -30.78 -36.10 1.10
CA ASN A 37 -30.99 -37.45 0.55
C ASN A 37 -31.56 -38.42 1.60
N ALA A 38 -31.16 -38.27 2.87
CA ALA A 38 -31.69 -39.05 4.00
C ALA A 38 -33.05 -38.55 4.53
N ARG A 39 -33.72 -37.59 3.86
CA ARG A 39 -34.99 -36.94 4.26
C ARG A 39 -34.97 -36.28 5.65
N ARG A 40 -33.80 -35.95 6.19
CA ARG A 40 -33.64 -35.29 7.50
C ARG A 40 -33.61 -33.77 7.34
N HIS A 41 -34.72 -33.20 6.87
CA HIS A 41 -34.82 -31.78 6.49
C HIS A 41 -34.48 -30.79 7.60
N ALA A 42 -34.88 -31.07 8.85
CA ALA A 42 -34.60 -30.20 10.00
C ALA A 42 -33.11 -30.14 10.38
N ALA A 43 -32.35 -31.21 10.15
CA ALA A 43 -30.90 -31.19 10.36
C ALA A 43 -30.17 -30.56 9.16
N ALA A 44 -30.73 -30.69 7.95
CA ALA A 44 -30.17 -30.07 6.75
C ALA A 44 -30.24 -28.54 6.79
N SER A 45 -31.30 -27.96 7.37
CA SER A 45 -31.45 -26.50 7.49
C SER A 45 -30.37 -25.87 8.38
N GLY A 46 -30.01 -26.51 9.51
CA GLY A 46 -28.92 -26.04 10.37
C GLY A 46 -27.57 -26.02 9.66
N HIS A 47 -27.22 -27.08 8.94
CA HIS A 47 -25.99 -27.11 8.14
C HIS A 47 -26.04 -26.12 6.96
N ALA A 48 -27.20 -25.91 6.34
CA ALA A 48 -27.36 -24.92 5.27
C ALA A 48 -27.11 -23.49 5.76
N LEU A 49 -27.51 -23.15 6.99
CA LEU A 49 -27.17 -21.87 7.61
C LEU A 49 -25.65 -21.71 7.80
N VAL A 50 -24.96 -22.77 8.25
CA VAL A 50 -23.49 -22.76 8.38
C VAL A 50 -22.81 -22.56 7.03
N VAL A 51 -23.29 -23.22 5.96
CA VAL A 51 -22.79 -23.00 4.59
C VAL A 51 -22.94 -21.53 4.20
N LEU A 52 -24.13 -20.95 4.40
CA LEU A 52 -24.41 -19.56 4.04
C LEU A 52 -23.48 -18.60 4.78
N VAL A 53 -23.35 -18.75 6.10
CA VAL A 53 -22.48 -17.91 6.92
C VAL A 53 -21.01 -18.04 6.49
N ALA A 54 -20.51 -19.27 6.34
CA ALA A 54 -19.13 -19.51 5.91
C ALA A 54 -18.86 -18.92 4.52
N PHE A 55 -19.81 -19.03 3.59
CA PHE A 55 -19.70 -18.46 2.25
C PHE A 55 -19.69 -16.93 2.27
N VAL A 56 -20.55 -16.29 3.07
CA VAL A 56 -20.54 -14.82 3.24
C VAL A 56 -19.20 -14.36 3.84
N VAL A 57 -18.71 -15.04 4.88
CA VAL A 57 -17.41 -14.73 5.49
C VAL A 57 -16.27 -14.88 4.46
N ALA A 58 -16.28 -15.93 3.65
CA ALA A 58 -15.29 -16.11 2.60
C ALA A 58 -15.29 -14.96 1.58
N LEU A 59 -16.47 -14.51 1.14
CA LEU A 59 -16.61 -13.38 0.22
C LEU A 59 -16.09 -12.08 0.83
N LEU A 60 -16.39 -11.81 2.11
CA LEU A 60 -15.91 -10.62 2.83
C LEU A 60 -14.39 -10.63 2.99
N LEU A 61 -13.80 -11.77 3.36
CA LEU A 61 -12.35 -11.91 3.50
C LEU A 61 -11.64 -11.78 2.14
N GLY A 62 -12.20 -12.40 1.09
CA GLY A 62 -11.66 -12.32 -0.26
C GLY A 62 -11.70 -10.91 -0.84
N SER A 63 -12.82 -10.19 -0.65
CA SER A 63 -12.95 -8.80 -1.11
C SER A 63 -12.00 -7.87 -0.33
N LEU A 64 -11.87 -8.06 0.98
CA LEU A 64 -10.91 -7.31 1.79
C LEU A 64 -9.47 -7.58 1.36
N GLY A 65 -9.13 -8.84 1.07
CA GLY A 65 -7.82 -9.25 0.55
C GLY A 65 -7.51 -8.70 -0.84
N ALA A 66 -8.52 -8.54 -1.70
CA ALA A 66 -8.37 -7.85 -2.99
C ALA A 66 -8.17 -6.35 -2.80
N THR A 67 -8.87 -5.76 -1.83
CA THR A 67 -8.82 -4.33 -1.54
C THR A 67 -7.51 -3.90 -0.90
N LEU A 68 -6.93 -4.72 -0.02
CA LEU A 68 -5.64 -4.44 0.62
C LEU A 68 -4.43 -4.83 -0.25
N ARG A 69 -4.64 -5.07 -1.55
CA ARG A 69 -3.54 -5.35 -2.49
C ARG A 69 -2.61 -4.14 -2.60
N GLY A 70 -1.31 -4.39 -2.51
CA GLY A 70 -0.27 -3.36 -2.46
C GLY A 70 -0.02 -2.77 -1.07
N TYR A 71 -0.83 -3.09 -0.05
CA TYR A 71 -0.57 -2.66 1.32
C TYR A 71 0.42 -3.57 2.02
N ARG A 72 1.35 -2.97 2.75
CA ARG A 72 2.36 -3.67 3.57
C ARG A 72 2.18 -3.29 5.04
N PHE A 73 2.52 -4.20 5.97
CA PHE A 73 2.50 -3.89 7.40
C PHE A 73 3.56 -2.85 7.73
N LEU A 74 3.17 -1.82 8.47
CA LEU A 74 4.04 -0.80 9.02
C LEU A 74 4.46 -1.23 10.44
N GLY A 75 5.67 -1.78 10.54
CA GLY A 75 6.32 -2.15 11.79
C GLY A 75 7.16 -1.01 12.36
N GLU A 76 8.45 -1.27 12.59
CA GLU A 76 9.45 -0.25 12.94
C GLU A 76 9.71 0.72 11.78
N GLU A 77 10.71 1.60 11.91
CA GLU A 77 11.14 2.46 10.80
C GLU A 77 11.53 1.57 9.61
N LEU A 78 10.71 1.62 8.56
CA LEU A 78 10.83 0.73 7.41
C LEU A 78 11.42 1.50 6.22
N PRO A 79 12.48 1.00 5.58
CA PRO A 79 12.90 1.52 4.29
C PRO A 79 11.79 1.22 3.28
N VAL A 80 11.30 2.25 2.62
CA VAL A 80 10.19 2.14 1.66
C VAL A 80 10.73 2.07 0.23
N VAL A 81 11.62 2.99 -0.12
CA VAL A 81 12.23 3.05 -1.45
C VAL A 81 13.53 3.84 -1.37
N GLN A 82 14.52 3.43 -2.15
CA GLN A 82 15.72 4.21 -2.42
C GLN A 82 15.59 4.87 -3.79
N ILE A 83 16.04 6.11 -3.90
CA ILE A 83 15.94 6.91 -5.12
C ILE A 83 17.34 7.34 -5.53
N ASP A 84 17.76 6.94 -6.73
CA ASP A 84 18.95 7.49 -7.38
C ASP A 84 18.52 8.47 -8.46
N SER A 85 19.07 9.68 -8.47
CA SER A 85 18.78 10.71 -9.47
C SER A 85 19.92 10.89 -10.46
N ARG A 86 19.58 11.13 -11.73
CA ARG A 86 20.50 11.61 -12.76
C ARG A 86 19.86 12.71 -13.58
N ILE A 87 20.61 13.78 -13.84
CA ILE A 87 20.13 14.86 -14.70
C ILE A 87 20.23 14.44 -16.17
N LEU A 88 19.18 14.73 -16.94
CA LEU A 88 19.13 14.49 -18.39
C LEU A 88 19.22 15.81 -19.16
N SER A 89 18.50 16.82 -18.68
CA SER A 89 18.52 18.21 -19.15
C SER A 89 18.11 19.12 -17.98
N PRO A 90 18.17 20.46 -18.11
CA PRO A 90 17.70 21.35 -17.05
C PRO A 90 16.29 20.96 -16.59
N GLN A 91 16.14 20.77 -15.28
CA GLN A 91 14.88 20.38 -14.61
C GLN A 91 14.23 19.09 -15.14
N ARG A 92 15.01 18.21 -15.80
CA ARG A 92 14.55 16.90 -16.26
C ARG A 92 15.49 15.82 -15.77
N TRP A 93 14.91 14.86 -15.08
CA TRP A 93 15.63 13.86 -14.32
C TRP A 93 15.20 12.46 -14.72
N SER A 94 16.14 11.53 -14.66
CA SER A 94 15.88 10.10 -14.62
C SER A 94 16.07 9.64 -13.18
N LEU A 95 15.00 9.17 -12.55
CA LEU A 95 15.05 8.58 -11.22
C LEU A 95 14.99 7.05 -11.33
N ARG A 96 15.88 6.37 -10.60
CA ARG A 96 15.81 4.93 -10.39
C ARG A 96 15.30 4.68 -8.98
N LEU A 97 14.15 4.05 -8.90
CA LEU A 97 13.53 3.62 -7.66
C LEU A 97 13.94 2.17 -7.39
N THR A 98 14.42 1.89 -6.19
CA THR A 98 14.81 0.55 -5.74
C THR A 98 14.02 0.21 -4.47
N TRP A 99 13.23 -0.86 -4.51
CA TRP A 99 12.47 -1.33 -3.36
C TRP A 99 13.28 -2.32 -2.52
N PRO A 100 12.90 -2.55 -1.24
CA PRO A 100 13.58 -3.52 -0.37
C PRO A 100 13.62 -4.95 -0.91
N ASP A 101 12.67 -5.32 -1.77
CA ASP A 101 12.63 -6.64 -2.45
C ASP A 101 13.62 -6.76 -3.63
N GLY A 102 14.39 -5.70 -3.89
CA GLY A 102 15.36 -5.60 -4.98
C GLY A 102 14.73 -5.29 -6.34
N SER A 103 13.40 -5.15 -6.42
CA SER A 103 12.76 -4.65 -7.64
C SER A 103 13.18 -3.21 -7.91
N THR A 104 13.27 -2.86 -9.19
CA THR A 104 13.63 -1.51 -9.62
C THR A 104 12.69 -0.99 -10.68
N ARG A 105 12.46 0.33 -10.69
CA ARG A 105 11.65 1.03 -11.68
C ARG A 105 12.33 2.34 -12.02
N GLN A 106 12.47 2.61 -13.30
CA GLN A 106 12.98 3.88 -13.78
C GLN A 106 11.80 4.78 -14.15
N VAL A 107 11.87 6.05 -13.75
CA VAL A 107 10.84 7.06 -14.01
C VAL A 107 11.51 8.35 -14.45
N LEU A 108 10.87 9.05 -15.40
CA LEU A 108 11.27 10.39 -15.76
C LEU A 108 10.54 11.37 -14.84
N LEU A 109 11.19 12.47 -14.49
CA LEU A 109 10.62 13.49 -13.63
C LEU A 109 11.05 14.88 -14.13
N ASP A 110 10.08 15.74 -14.39
CA ASP A 110 10.33 17.16 -14.66
C ASP A 110 10.10 17.96 -13.34
N GLY A 111 11.06 18.78 -12.93
CA GLY A 111 11.03 19.55 -11.67
C GLY A 111 12.42 19.89 -11.10
N ASP A 112 12.45 20.64 -10.01
CA ASP A 112 13.64 20.95 -9.20
C ASP A 112 13.76 19.99 -8.01
N ASP A 113 12.61 19.67 -7.40
CA ASP A 113 12.46 18.74 -6.29
C ASP A 113 11.71 17.48 -6.73
N PHE A 114 11.94 16.37 -6.03
CA PHE A 114 10.99 15.26 -6.04
C PHE A 114 10.09 15.31 -4.81
N ARG A 115 8.82 14.98 -4.97
CA ARG A 115 7.88 14.72 -3.86
C ARG A 115 7.33 13.32 -3.99
N ILE A 116 7.48 12.52 -2.94
CA ILE A 116 6.94 11.18 -2.84
C ILE A 116 5.88 11.15 -1.75
N GLU A 117 4.75 10.50 -2.03
CA GLU A 117 3.61 10.39 -1.14
C GLU A 117 3.28 8.93 -0.86
N ALA A 118 2.76 8.68 0.34
CA ALA A 118 2.24 7.40 0.78
C ALA A 118 0.89 7.57 1.47
N LEU A 119 0.00 6.60 1.30
CA LEU A 119 -1.23 6.48 2.06
C LEU A 119 -0.99 5.57 3.26
N VAL A 120 -1.30 6.06 4.45
CA VAL A 120 -1.19 5.31 5.70
C VAL A 120 -2.58 5.07 6.28
N LEU A 121 -2.87 3.80 6.55
CA LEU A 121 -4.10 3.33 7.16
C LEU A 121 -3.82 2.91 8.61
N LYS A 122 -4.47 3.59 9.55
CA LYS A 122 -4.45 3.25 10.97
C LYS A 122 -5.75 2.61 11.39
N TRP A 123 -5.65 1.58 12.21
CA TRP A 123 -6.79 0.88 12.81
C TRP A 123 -7.25 1.59 14.09
N LYS A 124 -8.54 1.48 14.41
CA LYS A 124 -9.09 1.84 15.72
C LYS A 124 -8.80 0.75 16.75
N LEU A 125 -8.98 1.07 18.02
CA LEU A 125 -9.23 0.04 19.02
C LEU A 125 -10.54 -0.69 18.67
N PRO A 126 -10.64 -2.03 18.78
CA PRO A 126 -9.70 -2.96 19.43
C PRO A 126 -8.63 -3.57 18.51
N ALA A 127 -8.65 -3.32 17.20
CA ALA A 127 -7.69 -3.94 16.26
C ALA A 127 -6.23 -3.60 16.61
N VAL A 128 -5.96 -2.38 17.09
CA VAL A 128 -4.65 -2.00 17.64
C VAL A 128 -4.27 -2.84 18.87
N LEU A 129 -5.23 -3.13 19.77
CA LEU A 129 -4.99 -3.97 20.97
C LEU A 129 -4.76 -5.44 20.60
N ALA A 130 -5.34 -5.91 19.50
CA ALA A 130 -5.08 -7.23 18.94
C ALA A 130 -3.71 -7.32 18.24
N GLY A 131 -2.91 -6.25 18.25
CA GLY A 131 -1.57 -6.21 17.68
C GLY A 131 -1.54 -6.06 16.15
N VAL A 132 -2.64 -5.67 15.51
CA VAL A 132 -2.69 -5.47 14.05
C VAL A 132 -1.85 -4.23 13.68
N PRO A 133 -0.77 -4.37 12.90
CA PRO A 133 0.04 -3.22 12.51
C PRO A 133 -0.74 -2.29 11.57
N PRO A 134 -0.45 -0.97 11.56
CA PRO A 134 -0.95 -0.09 10.50
C PRO A 134 -0.48 -0.58 9.13
N LEU A 135 -1.18 -0.15 8.09
CA LEU A 135 -0.85 -0.50 6.72
C LEU A 135 -0.39 0.73 5.95
N TYR A 136 0.50 0.55 4.98
CA TYR A 136 0.91 1.63 4.09
C TYR A 136 1.01 1.16 2.64
N ARG A 137 0.90 2.13 1.72
CA ARG A 137 1.14 1.98 0.28
C ARG A 137 1.72 3.29 -0.26
N LEU A 138 2.69 3.21 -1.16
CA LEU A 138 3.12 4.39 -1.93
C LEU A 138 1.98 4.84 -2.85
N ASP A 139 1.74 6.15 -2.92
CA ASP A 139 0.65 6.74 -3.72
C ASP A 139 1.20 7.22 -5.06
N ARG A 140 2.00 8.29 -5.02
CA ARG A 140 2.59 8.90 -6.21
C ARG A 140 3.98 9.45 -5.95
N LEU A 141 4.71 9.61 -7.04
CA LEU A 141 5.93 10.41 -7.12
C LEU A 141 5.70 11.53 -8.14
N GLU A 142 5.97 12.75 -7.75
CA GLU A 142 5.83 13.92 -8.62
C GLU A 142 7.04 14.82 -8.55
N GLY A 143 7.24 15.58 -9.63
CA GLY A 143 8.23 16.65 -9.68
C GLY A 143 7.60 17.95 -9.23
N ARG A 144 8.35 18.74 -8.48
CA ARG A 144 7.93 20.04 -7.98
C ARG A 144 8.94 21.09 -8.40
N TYR A 145 8.43 22.24 -8.82
CA TYR A 145 9.23 23.42 -9.14
C TYR A 145 9.30 24.35 -7.92
N ASP A 146 10.45 24.99 -7.73
CA ASP A 146 10.65 25.94 -6.64
C ASP A 146 9.89 27.25 -6.89
N ASP A 147 9.87 27.71 -8.15
CA ASP A 147 9.15 28.91 -8.56
C ASP A 147 7.66 28.63 -8.73
N ALA A 148 6.82 29.45 -8.10
CA ALA A 148 5.36 29.25 -8.12
C ALA A 148 4.73 29.51 -9.49
N ALA A 149 5.27 30.43 -10.29
CA ALA A 149 4.77 30.68 -11.64
C ALA A 149 5.16 29.55 -12.59
N GLN A 150 6.38 29.02 -12.42
CA GLN A 150 6.83 27.83 -13.10
C GLN A 150 5.99 26.61 -12.73
N GLU A 151 5.77 26.35 -11.44
CA GLU A 151 4.90 25.26 -10.97
C GLU A 151 3.50 25.33 -11.60
N ALA A 152 2.95 26.52 -11.83
CA ALA A 152 1.65 26.71 -12.44
C ALA A 152 1.60 26.38 -13.95
N HIS A 153 2.70 26.53 -14.68
CA HIS A 153 2.70 26.52 -16.15
C HIS A 153 3.65 25.49 -16.80
N ALA A 154 4.65 25.01 -16.08
CA ALA A 154 5.63 24.06 -16.59
C ALA A 154 5.04 22.65 -16.71
N PRO A 155 5.67 21.77 -17.52
CA PRO A 155 5.27 20.38 -17.64
C PRO A 155 5.25 19.67 -16.27
N ARG A 156 4.10 19.16 -15.86
CA ARG A 156 3.97 18.39 -14.61
C ARG A 156 4.20 16.91 -14.89
N THR A 157 5.05 16.29 -14.08
CA THR A 157 5.23 14.83 -14.12
C THR A 157 4.72 14.20 -12.84
N VAL A 158 3.77 13.27 -12.97
CA VAL A 158 3.23 12.49 -11.87
C VAL A 158 3.28 11.01 -12.26
N THR A 159 4.02 10.22 -11.50
CA THR A 159 4.06 8.77 -11.61
C THR A 159 3.24 8.16 -10.50
N ASP A 160 2.19 7.44 -10.88
CA ASP A 160 1.39 6.66 -9.95
C ASP A 160 2.09 5.32 -9.61
N PHE A 161 2.00 4.94 -8.33
CA PHE A 161 2.46 3.67 -7.82
C PHE A 161 1.34 2.64 -7.68
N ASP A 162 0.09 3.02 -7.95
CA ASP A 162 -1.03 2.10 -7.86
C ASP A 162 -0.91 0.96 -8.89
N GLU A 163 -1.12 -0.27 -8.43
CA GLU A 163 -1.18 -1.43 -9.32
C GLU A 163 -2.47 -1.39 -10.13
N ALA A 164 -2.41 -1.69 -11.43
CA ALA A 164 -3.61 -1.79 -12.25
C ALA A 164 -4.61 -2.80 -11.65
N GLY A 165 -5.79 -2.31 -11.28
CA GLY A 165 -6.84 -3.12 -10.64
C GLY A 165 -6.75 -3.21 -9.11
N SER A 166 -5.92 -2.40 -8.45
CA SER A 166 -6.05 -2.17 -7.02
C SER A 166 -7.37 -1.43 -6.74
N PHE A 167 -8.08 -1.85 -5.70
CA PHE A 167 -9.25 -1.12 -5.23
C PHE A 167 -8.77 0.04 -4.35
N ASP A 168 -9.14 1.27 -4.70
CA ASP A 168 -8.80 2.44 -3.90
C ASP A 168 -9.59 2.45 -2.58
N LEU A 169 -8.93 2.06 -1.50
CA LEU A 169 -9.47 2.13 -0.13
C LEU A 169 -9.88 3.55 0.26
N LEU A 170 -9.20 4.57 -0.25
CA LEU A 170 -9.53 5.96 0.02
C LEU A 170 -10.85 6.33 -0.64
N ALA A 171 -11.05 5.98 -1.90
CA ALA A 171 -12.35 6.12 -2.57
C ALA A 171 -13.45 5.34 -1.85
N LEU A 172 -13.19 4.09 -1.47
CA LEU A 172 -14.19 3.25 -0.78
C LEU A 172 -14.58 3.84 0.59
N LYS A 173 -13.61 4.31 1.40
CA LYS A 173 -13.89 4.97 2.69
C LYS A 173 -14.66 6.27 2.50
N LYS A 174 -14.33 7.06 1.48
CA LYS A 174 -15.07 8.29 1.15
C LYS A 174 -16.51 8.00 0.74
N GLN A 175 -16.74 6.97 -0.06
CA GLN A 175 -18.05 6.62 -0.58
C GLN A 175 -18.93 5.88 0.46
N TYR A 176 -18.32 5.02 1.29
CA TYR A 176 -19.00 4.19 2.28
C TYR A 176 -18.31 4.27 3.65
N PRO A 177 -18.39 5.41 4.36
CA PRO A 177 -17.67 5.60 5.63
C PRO A 177 -18.11 4.63 6.74
N ARG A 178 -19.31 4.03 6.63
CA ARG A 178 -19.83 3.04 7.59
C ARG A 178 -19.36 1.61 7.33
N TRP A 179 -18.72 1.32 6.20
CA TRP A 179 -18.28 -0.04 5.84
C TRP A 179 -16.91 -0.42 6.40
N LEU A 180 -16.12 0.56 6.85
CA LEU A 180 -14.81 0.36 7.48
C LEU A 180 -14.74 1.03 8.86
N PRO A 181 -15.65 0.71 9.80
CA PRO A 181 -15.71 1.40 11.09
C PRO A 181 -14.44 1.20 11.93
N GLU A 182 -13.69 0.13 11.70
CA GLU A 182 -12.41 -0.19 12.35
C GLU A 182 -11.24 0.61 11.81
N VAL A 183 -11.38 1.33 10.69
CA VAL A 183 -10.33 2.23 10.20
C VAL A 183 -10.45 3.56 10.91
N ASP A 184 -9.44 3.92 11.69
CA ASP A 184 -9.38 5.18 12.40
C ASP A 184 -9.16 6.32 11.41
N THR A 185 -7.96 6.33 10.84
CA THR A 185 -7.49 7.39 9.96
C THR A 185 -6.87 6.80 8.71
N LEU A 186 -7.14 7.46 7.58
CA LEU A 186 -6.50 7.20 6.30
C LEU A 186 -6.01 8.56 5.83
N TYR A 187 -4.70 8.75 5.78
CA TYR A 187 -4.09 10.04 5.48
C TYR A 187 -2.87 9.87 4.59
N GLY A 188 -2.59 10.91 3.79
CA GLY A 188 -1.38 11.01 3.00
C GLY A 188 -0.22 11.52 3.85
N SER A 189 0.94 10.89 3.72
CA SER A 189 2.20 11.41 4.20
C SER A 189 3.14 11.59 3.03
N GLY A 190 3.71 12.78 2.89
CA GLY A 190 4.63 13.11 1.81
C GLY A 190 5.96 13.59 2.34
N ALA A 191 7.02 13.29 1.60
CA ALA A 191 8.35 13.86 1.80
C ALA A 191 8.86 14.39 0.47
N TYR A 192 9.65 15.44 0.52
CA TYR A 192 10.29 16.02 -0.66
C TYR A 192 11.73 16.41 -0.36
N LEU A 193 12.57 16.35 -1.38
CA LEU A 193 13.96 16.82 -1.32
C LEU A 193 14.37 17.36 -2.69
N PRO A 194 15.33 18.31 -2.73
CA PRO A 194 15.88 18.80 -3.99
C PRO A 194 16.67 17.73 -4.74
N LEU A 195 16.53 17.76 -6.06
CA LEU A 195 17.24 16.86 -6.95
C LEU A 195 18.64 17.41 -7.27
N VAL A 196 19.63 16.54 -7.12
CA VAL A 196 21.00 16.80 -7.55
C VAL A 196 21.48 15.69 -8.46
N ASP A 197 22.41 15.97 -9.37
CA ASP A 197 22.93 14.93 -10.26
C ASP A 197 23.70 13.88 -9.45
N ARG A 198 23.45 12.60 -9.74
CA ARG A 198 23.96 11.44 -8.98
C ARG A 198 23.54 11.46 -7.52
N GLY A 199 22.39 12.06 -7.20
CA GLY A 199 21.82 12.07 -5.86
C GLY A 199 21.37 10.66 -5.44
N HIS A 200 21.53 10.35 -4.17
CA HIS A 200 21.06 9.12 -3.55
C HIS A 200 20.23 9.48 -2.31
N TYR A 201 18.98 9.01 -2.28
CA TYR A 201 18.02 9.34 -1.24
C TYR A 201 17.40 8.06 -0.69
N ASN A 202 17.33 7.99 0.64
CA ASN A 202 16.64 6.93 1.35
C ASN A 202 15.29 7.47 1.84
N VAL A 203 14.20 6.83 1.42
CA VAL A 203 12.85 7.17 1.88
C VAL A 203 12.38 6.11 2.86
N ASN A 204 12.16 6.53 4.10
CA ASN A 204 11.70 5.69 5.19
C ASN A 204 10.29 6.10 5.63
N LEU A 205 9.53 5.13 6.13
CA LEU A 205 8.26 5.39 6.80
C LEU A 205 8.43 5.12 8.30
N MET A 206 8.29 6.17 9.10
CA MET A 206 8.36 6.06 10.55
C MET A 206 7.15 5.31 11.10
N ARG A 207 7.28 4.76 12.31
CA ARG A 207 6.16 4.12 13.03
C ARG A 207 4.94 5.02 13.21
N THR A 208 5.14 6.34 13.25
CA THR A 208 4.07 7.33 13.31
C THR A 208 3.24 7.38 12.02
N GLY A 209 3.73 6.79 10.93
CA GLY A 209 3.20 6.91 9.57
C GLY A 209 3.69 8.17 8.85
N ALA A 210 4.76 8.81 9.34
CA ALA A 210 5.40 9.94 8.66
C ALA A 210 6.45 9.42 7.67
N LEU A 211 6.33 9.83 6.41
CA LEU A 211 7.33 9.59 5.38
C LEU A 211 8.49 10.57 5.58
N VAL A 212 9.72 10.07 5.52
CA VAL A 212 10.93 10.87 5.70
C VAL A 212 11.91 10.48 4.61
N ALA A 213 12.26 11.44 3.76
CA ALA A 213 13.33 11.31 2.80
C ALA A 213 14.62 11.88 3.39
N ARG A 214 15.74 11.16 3.26
CA ARG A 214 17.07 11.62 3.70
C ARG A 214 18.08 11.41 2.57
N PRO A 215 18.88 12.42 2.23
CA PRO A 215 20.02 12.22 1.34
C PRO A 215 21.11 11.41 2.06
N ASP A 216 21.95 10.70 1.31
CA ASP A 216 23.22 10.20 1.87
C ASP A 216 24.22 11.35 2.09
N ASP A 217 25.33 11.06 2.76
CA ASP A 217 26.32 12.09 3.11
C ASP A 217 26.88 12.82 1.86
N ALA A 218 27.11 12.09 0.78
CA ALA A 218 27.63 12.66 -0.47
C ALA A 218 26.60 13.56 -1.18
N THR A 219 25.32 13.21 -1.11
CA THR A 219 24.20 14.00 -1.66
C THR A 219 23.93 15.20 -0.76
N ALA A 220 23.99 15.04 0.56
CA ALA A 220 23.84 16.12 1.52
C ALA A 220 24.92 17.19 1.33
N GLN A 221 26.17 16.80 1.07
CA GLN A 221 27.26 17.73 0.74
C GLN A 221 26.97 18.51 -0.54
N ARG A 222 26.54 17.83 -1.62
CA ARG A 222 26.17 18.49 -2.89
C ARG A 222 24.97 19.43 -2.76
N LEU A 223 24.03 19.12 -1.86
CA LEU A 223 22.91 20.00 -1.53
C LEU A 223 23.35 21.23 -0.71
N GLY A 224 24.37 21.07 0.14
CA GLY A 224 24.91 22.13 0.99
C GLY A 224 25.92 23.04 0.29
N GLU A 225 26.50 22.61 -0.83
CA GLU A 225 27.30 23.47 -1.69
C GLU A 225 26.37 24.48 -2.39
N PRO A 226 26.52 25.79 -2.16
CA PRO A 226 25.77 26.77 -2.91
C PRO A 226 26.10 26.58 -4.39
N MET A 227 25.08 26.25 -5.19
CA MET A 227 25.19 26.15 -6.64
C MET A 227 25.84 27.44 -7.15
N GLY A 228 27.14 27.39 -7.45
CA GLY A 228 27.90 28.54 -7.88
C GLY A 228 27.29 29.09 -9.16
N HIS A 229 26.78 30.32 -9.08
CA HIS A 229 26.43 31.15 -10.22
C HIS A 229 27.68 31.58 -11.00
#